data_AF-A0A3N5GL84-F1
#
_entry.id   AF-A0A3N5GL84-F1
#
_cell.length_a   1.000
_cell.length_b   1.000
_cell.length_c   1.000
_cell.angle_alpha   90.00
_cell.angle_beta   90.00
_cell.angle_gamma   90.00
#
_symmetry.space_group_name_H-M   'P 1'
#
loop_
_entity.id
_entity.type
_entity.pdbx_description
1 polymer ?
#
loop_
_entity_poly.entity_id
_entity_poly.type
_entity_poly.pdbx_seq_one_letter_code
_entity_poly.pdbx_strand_id
1 'polypeptide(L)'
;MRTSVVFVTGLLLGSALATGFAQSDRLAGENYVNHVAIAVDNFDETFAFYTQKMGFREAFTVRDDKGQANLAYVQVSRNTFVELQRTNANRRAGLNHFGLHVENLALVVASLKQRGVMVDELRIRPDDASVANATDPNGIRIEMFQFGPGSPQGKAIASWK
;
A
#
# COMPACT_ATOMS: atom_id res chain seq x y z
N MET A 1 -39.35 -1.65 34.62
CA MET A 1 -37.89 -1.66 34.93
C MET A 1 -37.20 -2.94 34.45
N ARG A 2 -37.67 -4.15 34.80
CA ARG A 2 -37.02 -5.42 34.41
C ARG A 2 -36.92 -5.67 32.89
N THR A 3 -37.95 -5.33 32.13
CA THR A 3 -37.99 -5.51 30.66
C THR A 3 -37.02 -4.58 29.92
N SER A 4 -36.86 -3.34 30.41
CA SER A 4 -35.92 -2.37 29.86
C SER A 4 -34.46 -2.78 30.09
N VAL A 5 -34.15 -3.39 31.24
CA VAL A 5 -32.80 -3.91 31.53
C VAL A 5 -32.45 -5.07 30.62
N VAL A 6 -33.37 -6.01 30.37
CA VAL A 6 -33.13 -7.14 29.45
C VAL A 6 -32.91 -6.67 28.02
N PHE A 7 -33.68 -5.67 27.56
CA PHE A 7 -33.52 -5.11 26.21
C PHE A 7 -32.18 -4.39 26.03
N VAL A 8 -31.77 -3.55 27.00
CA VAL A 8 -30.49 -2.83 26.95
C VAL A 8 -29.31 -3.80 27.03
N THR A 9 -29.36 -4.81 27.91
CA THR A 9 -28.32 -5.84 28.02
C THR A 9 -28.22 -6.67 26.74
N GLY A 10 -29.35 -7.03 26.12
CA GLY A 10 -29.37 -7.72 24.83
C GLY A 10 -28.77 -6.90 23.69
N LEU A 11 -29.05 -5.59 23.65
CA LEU A 11 -28.44 -4.66 22.68
C LEU A 11 -26.93 -4.53 22.86
N LEU A 12 -26.45 -4.42 24.11
CA LEU A 12 -25.02 -4.32 24.42
C LEU A 12 -24.27 -5.61 24.09
N LEU A 13 -24.81 -6.77 24.45
CA LEU A 13 -24.24 -8.08 24.11
C LEU A 13 -24.25 -8.32 22.59
N GLY A 14 -25.36 -8.03 21.92
CA GLY A 14 -25.48 -8.17 20.47
C GLY A 14 -24.49 -7.28 19.71
N SER A 15 -24.33 -6.04 20.16
CA SER A 15 -23.36 -5.10 19.56
C SER A 15 -21.92 -5.55 19.76
N ALA A 16 -21.55 -5.95 20.99
CA ALA A 16 -20.19 -6.39 21.31
C ALA A 16 -19.79 -7.67 20.57
N LEU A 17 -20.71 -8.64 20.47
CA LEU A 17 -20.48 -9.89 19.74
C LEU A 17 -20.35 -9.63 18.23
N ALA A 18 -21.26 -8.84 17.64
CA ALA A 18 -21.21 -8.52 16.21
C ALA A 18 -19.90 -7.82 15.81
N THR A 19 -19.39 -6.91 16.64
CA THR A 19 -18.12 -6.23 16.37
C THR A 19 -16.89 -7.12 16.51
N GLY A 20 -16.91 -8.07 17.46
CA GLY A 20 -15.79 -8.98 17.71
C GLY A 20 -15.57 -9.97 16.56
N PHE A 21 -16.64 -10.56 16.03
CA PHE A 21 -16.56 -11.48 14.90
C PHE A 21 -16.27 -10.79 13.56
N ALA A 22 -16.73 -9.54 13.37
CA ALA A 22 -16.49 -8.80 12.14
C ALA A 22 -15.02 -8.40 11.92
N GLN A 23 -14.19 -8.40 12.97
CA GLN A 23 -12.79 -7.97 12.91
C GLN A 23 -11.76 -9.07 13.17
N SER A 24 -12.18 -10.28 13.59
CA SER A 24 -11.25 -11.32 14.05
C SER A 24 -10.39 -11.98 12.97
N ASP A 25 -10.75 -11.86 11.69
CA ASP A 25 -10.02 -12.52 10.58
C ASP A 25 -9.18 -11.55 9.72
N ARG A 26 -8.95 -10.33 10.19
CA ARG A 26 -8.13 -9.34 9.47
C ARG A 26 -6.64 -9.68 9.58
N LEU A 27 -5.86 -9.20 8.61
CA LEU A 27 -4.41 -9.17 8.76
C LEU A 27 -4.04 -8.32 9.98
N ALA A 28 -3.03 -8.77 10.74
CA ALA A 28 -2.57 -8.06 11.93
C ALA A 28 -1.94 -6.71 11.57
N GLY A 29 -1.95 -5.78 12.52
CA GLY A 29 -1.32 -4.46 12.39
C GLY A 29 -2.08 -3.45 11.53
N GLU A 30 -1.50 -2.27 11.37
CA GLU A 30 -2.01 -1.26 10.46
C GLU A 30 -1.79 -1.67 9.00
N ASN A 31 -2.87 -1.66 8.22
CA ASN A 31 -2.85 -2.03 6.80
C ASN A 31 -3.70 -1.04 5.98
N TYR A 32 -3.12 -0.43 4.95
CA TYR A 32 -3.80 0.51 4.06
C TYR A 32 -3.20 0.48 2.65
N VAL A 33 -3.96 0.93 1.65
CA VAL A 33 -3.43 1.15 0.29
C VAL A 33 -2.46 2.33 0.34
N ASN A 34 -1.19 2.06 0.11
CA ASN A 34 -0.15 3.08 0.16
C ASN A 34 0.11 3.71 -1.21
N HIS A 35 -0.02 2.96 -2.29
CA HIS A 35 0.17 3.49 -3.63
C HIS A 35 -0.63 2.76 -4.69
N VAL A 36 -0.89 3.47 -5.78
CA VAL A 36 -1.29 2.88 -7.06
C VAL A 36 -0.16 3.14 -8.04
N ALA A 37 0.39 2.07 -8.60
CA ALA A 37 1.43 2.18 -9.60
C ALA A 37 0.86 2.11 -11.00
N ILE A 38 1.19 3.12 -11.80
CA ILE A 38 0.82 3.21 -13.20
C ILE A 38 2.06 3.27 -14.07
N ALA A 39 2.00 2.55 -15.17
CA ALA A 39 3.00 2.58 -16.21
C ALA A 39 2.60 3.59 -17.28
N VAL A 40 3.54 4.45 -17.69
CA VAL A 40 3.28 5.58 -18.58
C VAL A 40 4.31 5.65 -19.70
N ASP A 41 3.85 5.94 -20.92
CA ASP A 41 4.73 6.05 -22.09
C ASP A 41 5.51 7.38 -22.08
N ASN A 42 4.80 8.49 -21.81
CA ASN A 42 5.40 9.80 -21.64
C ASN A 42 5.53 10.15 -20.15
N PHE A 43 6.66 9.77 -19.55
CA PHE A 43 6.93 9.99 -18.14
C PHE A 43 6.90 11.46 -17.76
N ASP A 44 7.59 12.33 -18.50
CA ASP A 44 7.75 13.74 -18.15
C ASP A 44 6.42 14.50 -18.24
N GLU A 45 5.63 14.22 -19.27
CA GLU A 45 4.28 14.78 -19.42
C GLU A 45 3.36 14.32 -18.28
N THR A 46 3.38 13.03 -17.95
CA THR A 46 2.53 12.49 -16.88
C THR A 46 2.96 13.01 -15.51
N PHE A 47 4.26 13.08 -15.27
CA PHE A 47 4.81 13.65 -14.04
C PHE A 47 4.42 15.13 -13.88
N ALA A 48 4.53 15.93 -14.94
CA ALA A 48 4.06 17.32 -14.94
C ALA A 48 2.54 17.42 -14.75
N PHE A 49 1.75 16.50 -15.30
CA PHE A 49 0.32 16.45 -15.07
C PHE A 49 -0.01 16.29 -13.58
N TYR A 50 0.55 15.27 -12.91
CA TYR A 50 0.25 15.02 -11.49
C TYR A 50 0.85 16.09 -10.56
N THR A 51 2.03 16.64 -10.87
CA THR A 51 2.67 17.61 -9.98
C THR A 51 2.24 19.05 -10.24
N GLN A 52 2.25 19.50 -11.50
CA GLN A 52 2.01 20.91 -11.84
C GLN A 52 0.54 21.22 -12.10
N LYS A 53 -0.21 20.31 -12.74
CA LYS A 53 -1.62 20.54 -13.08
C LYS A 53 -2.56 20.13 -11.94
N MET A 54 -2.34 18.95 -11.36
CA MET A 54 -3.11 18.46 -10.21
C MET A 54 -2.60 19.03 -8.87
N GLY A 55 -1.37 19.53 -8.83
CA GLY A 55 -0.80 20.18 -7.64
C GLY A 55 -0.27 19.23 -6.58
N PHE A 56 -0.07 17.95 -6.89
CA PHE A 56 0.47 16.99 -5.93
C PHE A 56 1.99 17.16 -5.75
N ARG A 57 2.47 16.79 -4.56
CA ARG A 57 3.89 16.93 -4.21
C ARG A 57 4.69 15.76 -4.79
N GLU A 58 5.83 16.04 -5.41
CA GLU A 58 6.85 15.00 -5.64
C GLU A 58 7.39 14.54 -4.27
N ALA A 59 7.26 13.24 -3.97
CA ALA A 59 7.91 12.64 -2.82
C ALA A 59 9.39 12.41 -3.11
N PHE A 60 9.67 11.67 -4.18
CA PHE A 60 11.00 11.37 -4.68
C PHE A 60 10.93 10.79 -6.09
N THR A 61 12.05 10.90 -6.82
CA THR A 61 12.25 10.30 -8.14
C THR A 61 13.49 9.41 -8.12
N VAL A 62 13.36 8.21 -8.70
CA VAL A 62 14.45 7.27 -8.94
C VAL A 62 14.89 7.40 -10.39
N ARG A 63 16.17 7.65 -10.59
CA ARG A 63 16.80 7.79 -11.91
C ARG A 63 17.60 6.54 -12.23
N ASP A 64 17.67 6.22 -13.52
CA ASP A 64 18.54 5.16 -14.03
C ASP A 64 20.02 5.62 -14.10
N ASP A 65 20.90 4.72 -14.53
CA ASP A 65 22.34 4.98 -14.66
C ASP A 65 22.68 6.09 -15.67
N LYS A 66 21.73 6.44 -16.55
CA LYS A 66 21.85 7.53 -17.53
C LYS A 66 21.27 8.84 -17.01
N GLY A 67 20.80 8.87 -15.76
CA GLY A 67 20.17 10.03 -15.13
C GLY A 67 18.71 10.27 -15.55
N GLN A 68 18.11 9.38 -16.34
CA GLN A 68 16.70 9.52 -16.75
C GLN A 68 15.77 9.09 -15.63
N ALA A 69 14.69 9.85 -15.42
CA ALA A 69 13.66 9.47 -14.46
C ALA A 69 12.96 8.19 -14.94
N ASN A 70 13.07 7.12 -14.15
CA ASN A 70 12.49 5.82 -14.48
C ASN A 70 11.25 5.53 -13.62
N LEU A 71 11.22 6.11 -12.41
CA LEU A 71 10.15 5.93 -11.44
C LEU A 71 10.03 7.18 -10.57
N ALA A 72 8.81 7.61 -10.26
CA ALA A 72 8.57 8.66 -9.28
C ALA A 72 7.39 8.32 -8.38
N TYR A 73 7.48 8.68 -7.10
CA TYR A 73 6.36 8.68 -6.19
C TYR A 73 5.82 10.11 -6.08
N VAL A 74 4.56 10.30 -6.46
CA VAL A 74 3.82 11.55 -6.28
C VAL A 74 2.89 11.38 -5.10
N GLN A 75 3.05 12.22 -4.07
CA GLN A 75 2.34 12.11 -2.80
C GLN A 75 1.02 12.87 -2.85
N VAL A 76 -0.10 12.14 -2.71
CA VAL A 76 -1.46 12.69 -2.77
C VAL A 76 -2.06 12.96 -1.39
N SER A 77 -1.57 12.24 -0.36
CA SER A 77 -1.92 12.42 1.05
C SER A 77 -0.72 12.09 1.93
N ARG A 78 -0.86 12.21 3.26
CA ARG A 78 0.22 11.87 4.21
C ARG A 78 0.87 10.51 3.90
N ASN A 79 0.09 9.48 3.59
CA ASN A 79 0.54 8.10 3.42
C ASN A 79 0.09 7.43 2.10
N THR A 80 -0.46 8.18 1.15
CA THR A 80 -0.89 7.66 -0.15
C THR A 80 -0.14 8.32 -1.29
N PHE A 81 0.28 7.52 -2.26
CA PHE A 81 1.07 7.93 -3.41
C PHE A 81 0.48 7.43 -4.73
N VAL A 82 0.78 8.13 -5.81
CA VAL A 82 0.73 7.60 -7.18
C VAL A 82 2.16 7.31 -7.58
N GLU A 83 2.46 6.06 -7.88
CA GLU A 83 3.77 5.67 -8.41
C GLU A 83 3.73 5.68 -9.94
N LEU A 84 4.53 6.55 -10.55
CA LEU A 84 4.72 6.61 -11.99
C LEU A 84 5.91 5.74 -12.36
N GLN A 85 5.74 4.87 -13.35
CA GLN A 85 6.80 4.02 -13.86
C GLN A 85 6.86 4.15 -15.38
N ARG A 86 8.06 4.25 -15.97
CA ARG A 86 8.18 4.22 -17.42
C ARG A 86 7.81 2.83 -17.97
N THR A 87 7.07 2.80 -19.08
CA THR A 87 6.78 1.56 -19.79
C THR A 87 8.05 0.88 -20.28
N ASN A 88 8.02 -0.45 -20.38
CA ASN A 88 9.07 -1.25 -20.98
C ASN A 88 8.48 -2.56 -21.54
N ALA A 89 9.34 -3.45 -22.06
CA ALA A 89 8.93 -4.71 -22.67
C ALA A 89 8.02 -5.57 -21.76
N ASN A 90 8.19 -5.48 -20.44
CA ASN A 90 7.47 -6.27 -19.44
C ASN A 90 6.43 -5.45 -18.66
N ARG A 91 6.29 -4.16 -18.95
CA ARG A 91 5.39 -3.22 -18.26
C ARG A 91 4.73 -2.32 -19.28
N ARG A 92 3.52 -2.72 -19.68
CA ARG A 92 2.65 -1.97 -20.60
C ARG A 92 1.97 -0.81 -19.88
N ALA A 93 1.57 0.22 -20.63
CA ALA A 93 0.88 1.38 -20.10
C ALA A 93 -0.42 0.99 -19.37
N GLY A 94 -0.75 1.73 -18.31
CA GLY A 94 -1.95 1.52 -17.49
C GLY A 94 -1.64 1.10 -16.05
N LEU A 95 -2.64 0.53 -15.37
CA LEU A 95 -2.48 0.03 -14.00
C LEU A 95 -1.47 -1.12 -13.97
N ASN A 96 -0.43 -0.98 -13.16
CA ASN A 96 0.59 -2.00 -13.00
C ASN A 96 0.35 -2.86 -11.75
N HIS A 97 0.15 -2.22 -10.61
CA HIS A 97 -0.15 -2.86 -9.33
C HIS A 97 -0.70 -1.82 -8.34
N PHE A 98 -1.18 -2.28 -7.20
CA PHE A 98 -1.36 -1.43 -6.03
C PHE A 98 -0.50 -1.94 -4.88
N GLY A 99 -0.03 -1.00 -4.07
CA GLY A 99 0.75 -1.26 -2.88
C GLY A 99 -0.12 -1.26 -1.63
N LEU A 100 0.19 -2.16 -0.71
CA LEU A 100 -0.38 -2.22 0.63
C LEU A 100 0.72 -1.95 1.63
N HIS A 101 0.57 -0.90 2.44
CA HIS A 101 1.38 -0.77 3.63
C HIS A 101 1.01 -1.87 4.60
N VAL A 102 2.02 -2.47 5.22
CA VAL A 102 1.86 -3.43 6.31
C VAL A 102 2.86 -3.11 7.40
N GLU A 103 2.41 -3.12 8.65
CA GLU A 103 3.27 -2.80 9.80
C GLU A 103 4.36 -3.86 10.04
N ASN A 104 4.02 -5.14 9.84
CA ASN A 104 4.95 -6.26 9.97
C ASN A 104 4.80 -7.24 8.80
N LEU A 105 5.66 -7.08 7.80
CA LEU A 105 5.59 -7.86 6.56
C LEU A 105 5.82 -9.35 6.82
N ALA A 106 6.74 -9.73 7.71
CA ALA A 106 7.03 -11.13 7.99
C ALA A 106 5.80 -11.86 8.57
N LEU A 107 5.10 -11.23 9.52
CA LEU A 107 3.85 -11.77 10.09
C LEU A 107 2.73 -11.85 9.06
N VAL A 108 2.57 -10.81 8.22
CA VAL A 108 1.56 -10.79 7.17
C VAL A 108 1.82 -11.88 6.13
N VAL A 109 3.06 -12.03 5.66
CA VAL A 109 3.44 -13.08 4.69
C VAL A 109 3.16 -14.47 5.28
N ALA A 110 3.54 -14.72 6.54
CA ALA A 110 3.26 -16.00 7.21
C ALA A 110 1.75 -16.28 7.30
N SER A 111 0.96 -15.28 7.69
CA SER A 111 -0.49 -15.39 7.80
C SER A 111 -1.15 -15.68 6.45
N LEU A 112 -0.72 -14.99 5.40
CA LEU A 112 -1.23 -15.19 4.04
C LEU A 112 -0.90 -16.58 3.50
N LYS A 113 0.33 -17.06 3.73
CA LYS A 113 0.72 -18.43 3.35
C LYS A 113 -0.11 -19.50 4.07
N GLN A 114 -0.40 -19.30 5.36
CA GLN A 114 -1.30 -20.19 6.11
C GLN A 114 -2.74 -20.20 5.55
N ARG A 115 -3.17 -19.07 4.97
CA ARG A 115 -4.47 -18.92 4.29
C ARG A 115 -4.46 -19.42 2.84
N GLY A 116 -3.38 -20.05 2.38
CA GLY A 116 -3.27 -20.60 1.03
C GLY A 116 -2.92 -19.58 -0.05
N VAL A 117 -2.55 -18.35 0.31
CA VAL A 117 -2.09 -17.33 -0.65
C VAL A 117 -0.64 -17.60 -1.02
N MET A 118 -0.36 -17.67 -2.33
CA MET A 118 1.01 -17.68 -2.83
C MET A 118 1.60 -16.28 -2.70
N VAL A 119 2.67 -16.18 -1.92
CA VAL A 119 3.42 -14.93 -1.70
C VAL A 119 4.88 -15.18 -2.04
N ASP A 120 5.43 -14.28 -2.84
CA ASP A 120 6.84 -14.27 -3.23
C ASP A 120 7.76 -14.24 -2.00
N GLU A 121 9.05 -14.52 -2.24
CA GLU A 121 10.06 -14.37 -1.20
C GLU A 121 10.13 -12.91 -0.71
N LEU A 122 10.19 -12.77 0.61
CA LEU A 122 10.31 -11.48 1.27
C LEU A 122 11.70 -10.90 0.96
N ARG A 123 11.72 -9.65 0.48
CA ARG A 123 12.95 -8.91 0.19
C ARG A 123 13.18 -7.81 1.21
N ILE A 124 14.27 -7.91 1.97
CA ILE A 124 14.74 -6.85 2.87
C ILE A 124 15.50 -5.81 2.05
N ARG A 125 15.23 -4.53 2.32
CA ARG A 125 15.91 -3.41 1.68
C ARG A 125 16.87 -2.72 2.66
N PRO A 126 17.90 -2.00 2.18
CA PRO A 126 18.89 -1.34 3.03
C PRO A 126 18.34 -0.18 3.89
N ASP A 127 17.10 0.25 3.67
CA ASP A 127 16.47 1.44 4.25
C ASP A 127 15.43 1.09 5.33
N ASP A 128 15.66 -0.02 6.04
CA ASP A 128 14.77 -0.65 7.04
C ASP A 128 13.39 -1.03 6.48
N ALA A 129 13.26 -1.04 5.15
CA ALA A 129 12.03 -1.37 4.47
C ALA A 129 12.05 -2.82 3.99
N SER A 130 10.89 -3.41 3.80
CA SER A 130 10.79 -4.75 3.22
C SER A 130 9.57 -4.87 2.32
N VAL A 131 9.68 -5.72 1.31
CA VAL A 131 8.64 -5.87 0.29
C VAL A 131 8.44 -7.33 -0.08
N ALA A 132 7.18 -7.72 -0.30
CA ALA A 132 6.80 -9.00 -0.88
C ALA A 132 5.63 -8.77 -1.84
N ASN A 133 5.49 -9.61 -2.85
CA ASN A 133 4.38 -9.52 -3.81
C ASN A 133 3.49 -10.76 -3.71
N ALA A 134 2.21 -10.56 -3.94
CA ALA A 134 1.24 -11.61 -4.22
C ALA A 134 0.49 -11.25 -5.49
N THR A 135 -0.13 -12.24 -6.13
CA THR A 135 -1.00 -12.02 -7.29
C THR A 135 -2.39 -12.54 -6.94
N ASP A 136 -3.41 -11.71 -7.18
CA ASP A 136 -4.80 -12.09 -6.95
C ASP A 136 -5.29 -13.10 -8.02
N PRO A 137 -6.50 -13.68 -7.85
CA PRO A 137 -7.06 -14.62 -8.82
C PRO A 137 -7.27 -14.06 -10.23
N ASN A 138 -7.25 -12.73 -10.41
CA ASN A 138 -7.45 -12.04 -11.68
C ASN A 138 -6.12 -11.57 -12.30
N GLY A 139 -4.97 -11.90 -11.71
CA GLY A 139 -3.67 -11.49 -12.20
C GLY A 139 -3.22 -10.09 -11.76
N ILE A 140 -3.93 -9.46 -10.81
CA ILE A 140 -3.52 -8.16 -10.25
C ILE A 140 -2.44 -8.38 -9.20
N ARG A 141 -1.30 -7.73 -9.42
CA ARG A 141 -0.19 -7.74 -8.48
C ARG A 141 -0.49 -6.83 -7.29
N ILE A 142 -0.22 -7.36 -6.10
CA ILE A 142 -0.33 -6.66 -4.82
C ILE A 142 1.06 -6.60 -4.21
N GLU A 143 1.58 -5.39 -4.04
CA GLU A 143 2.88 -5.17 -3.41
C GLU A 143 2.70 -4.84 -1.92
N MET A 144 2.95 -5.81 -1.04
CA MET A 144 2.96 -5.56 0.40
C MET A 144 4.30 -4.95 0.79
N PHE A 145 4.25 -3.78 1.42
CA PHE A 145 5.42 -2.96 1.67
C PHE A 145 5.41 -2.45 3.12
N GLN A 146 6.33 -2.96 3.93
CA GLN A 146 6.65 -2.34 5.22
C GLN A 146 7.67 -1.24 4.99
N PHE A 147 7.25 0.01 5.16
CA PHE A 147 8.14 1.15 5.04
C PHE A 147 9.04 1.24 6.27
N GLY A 148 10.35 1.32 6.04
CA GLY A 148 11.29 1.73 7.07
C GLY A 148 11.32 3.25 7.22
N PRO A 149 11.64 3.81 8.40
CA PRO A 149 11.80 5.26 8.58
C PRO A 149 12.92 5.85 7.71
N GLY A 150 13.92 5.03 7.35
CA GLY A 150 15.01 5.40 6.44
C GLY A 150 14.61 5.44 4.96
N SER A 151 13.49 4.80 4.59
CA SER A 151 13.02 4.70 3.21
C SER A 151 12.58 6.06 2.65
N PRO A 152 12.68 6.26 1.33
CA PRO A 152 12.15 7.46 0.69
C PRO A 152 10.67 7.71 1.01
N GLN A 153 9.85 6.66 1.06
CA GLN A 153 8.45 6.72 1.46
C GLN A 153 8.30 7.16 2.92
N GLY A 154 9.03 6.52 3.85
CA GLY A 154 9.02 6.87 5.26
C GLY A 154 9.40 8.34 5.51
N LYS A 155 10.43 8.84 4.83
CA LYS A 155 10.84 10.26 4.87
C LYS A 155 9.78 11.19 4.30
N ALA A 156 9.13 10.80 3.21
CA ALA A 156 8.03 11.58 2.61
C ALA A 156 6.83 11.67 3.57
N ILE A 157 6.44 10.57 4.21
CA ILE A 157 5.36 10.52 5.21
C ILE A 157 5.70 11.42 6.41
N ALA A 158 6.92 11.31 6.94
CA ALA A 158 7.37 12.08 8.10
C ALA A 158 7.44 13.59 7.84
N SER A 159 7.77 13.99 6.61
CA SER A 159 7.87 15.41 6.21
C SER A 159 6.55 16.03 5.74
N TRP A 160 5.43 15.31 5.86
CA TRP A 160 4.11 15.83 5.49
C TRP A 160 3.61 16.84 6.51
N LYS A 161 3.24 18.04 6.03
CA LYS A 161 2.72 19.15 6.82
C LYS A 161 1.20 19.23 6.70
#